data_AF-A0AAD5NX23-F1
#
_entry.id   AF-A0AAD5NX23-F1
#
_cell.length_a   1.000
_cell.length_b   1.000
_cell.length_c   1.000
_cell.angle_alpha   90.00
_cell.angle_beta   90.00
_cell.angle_gamma   90.00
#
_symmetry.space_group_name_H-M   'P 1'
#
loop_
_entity.id
_entity.type
_entity.pdbx_description
1 polymer ?
#
loop_
_entity_poly.entity_id
_entity_poly.type
_entity_poly.pdbx_seq_one_letter_code
_entity_poly.pdbx_strand_id
1 'polypeptide(L)'
;MKDKVNEMLVATANDPVEEVSLINSLSRLGVSYHFQAEIEVQLKHIVKSQCNLGGDNHYDLYTSSLLFRVLRQHGYKMSCSNFNKFKDSNGKFNEILTSNVKGMLSLYEATHLRLHGEDILEEALTFSKAHLIKSLTENSSPHLAKQIINALELPLHKSMPRLEALKFISFYEQDESRNETLLLFAKLDFNRVQLLHQQELSHLSSWWKDLDLPSKLPYIRDRVIEAYFWAVAVYFEPYYSRARLMFCKITMLLTVVDDTYDSYGTLEELRLFTDAIQRWDISALDNLPDYMKIVYSFVLNFFDEIHNDLTEEERSYRVSYTKDMMKEMFTAYLVEAQWSIQNYVPPLDEYFRTAVVTAGMFAYTASIFLGMGEEITEKNNAFEWLLSRPRILSATYDIARLKNDMTSHKVSAIAI
;
A
#
# COMPACT_ATOMS: atom_id res chain seq x y z
N MET A 1 4.20 -23.64 -17.05
CA MET A 1 5.19 -22.83 -16.29
C MET A 1 4.84 -22.78 -14.82
N LYS A 2 3.59 -22.47 -14.45
CA LYS A 2 3.14 -22.52 -13.05
C LYS A 2 3.47 -23.85 -12.37
N ASP A 3 3.18 -24.99 -13.02
CA ASP A 3 3.50 -26.32 -12.48
C ASP A 3 5.01 -26.52 -12.26
N LYS A 4 5.85 -26.05 -13.18
CA LYS A 4 7.32 -26.12 -13.04
C LYS A 4 7.83 -25.29 -11.86
N VAL A 5 7.24 -24.11 -11.62
CA VAL A 5 7.58 -23.30 -10.44
C VAL A 5 7.09 -23.98 -9.16
N ASN A 6 5.93 -24.65 -9.22
CA ASN A 6 5.44 -25.46 -8.11
C ASN A 6 6.36 -26.65 -7.81
N GLU A 7 6.87 -27.33 -8.83
CA GLU A 7 7.90 -28.37 -8.69
C GLU A 7 9.17 -27.82 -8.01
N MET A 8 9.57 -26.57 -8.29
CA MET A 8 10.69 -25.93 -7.58
C MET A 8 10.39 -25.69 -6.10
N LEU A 9 9.16 -25.27 -5.75
CA LEU A 9 8.73 -25.14 -4.37
C LEU A 9 8.76 -26.50 -3.65
N VAL A 10 8.36 -27.58 -4.32
CA VAL A 10 8.46 -28.93 -3.75
C VAL A 10 9.92 -29.39 -3.64
N ALA A 11 10.77 -29.09 -4.62
CA ALA A 11 12.16 -29.52 -4.65
C ALA A 11 13.03 -28.83 -3.59
N THR A 12 12.73 -27.57 -3.29
CA THR A 12 13.40 -26.81 -2.22
C THR A 12 12.90 -27.21 -0.83
N ALA A 13 11.79 -27.96 -0.73
CA ALA A 13 11.27 -28.42 0.53
C ALA A 13 12.38 -29.18 1.29
N ASN A 14 12.62 -28.79 2.54
CA ASN A 14 13.63 -29.31 3.48
C ASN A 14 14.97 -28.54 3.57
N ASP A 15 15.23 -27.52 2.73
CA ASP A 15 16.33 -26.57 2.97
C ASP A 15 15.78 -25.15 3.23
N PRO A 16 15.78 -24.67 4.49
CA PRO A 16 15.27 -23.35 4.82
C PRO A 16 15.92 -22.19 4.06
N VAL A 17 17.17 -22.34 3.61
CA VAL A 17 17.91 -21.31 2.85
C VAL A 17 17.44 -21.28 1.41
N GLU A 18 17.26 -22.44 0.78
CA GLU A 18 16.73 -22.53 -0.58
C GLU A 18 15.24 -22.12 -0.63
N GLU A 19 14.44 -22.57 0.35
CA GLU A 19 13.03 -22.18 0.50
C GLU A 19 12.88 -20.66 0.57
N VAL A 20 13.59 -20.00 1.51
CA VAL A 20 13.48 -18.55 1.67
C VAL A 20 14.00 -17.78 0.45
N SER A 21 15.04 -18.29 -0.22
CA SER A 21 15.58 -17.67 -1.43
C SER A 21 14.57 -17.71 -2.59
N LEU A 22 13.88 -18.84 -2.75
CA LEU A 22 12.83 -19.01 -3.76
C LEU A 22 11.62 -18.13 -3.43
N ILE A 23 11.14 -18.11 -2.18
CA ILE A 23 10.03 -17.25 -1.74
C ILE A 23 10.36 -15.78 -1.99
N ASN A 24 11.58 -15.35 -1.65
CA ASN A 24 12.05 -14.00 -1.92
C ASN A 24 12.05 -13.68 -3.42
N SER A 25 12.51 -14.60 -4.27
CA SER A 25 12.53 -14.41 -5.71
C SER A 25 11.12 -14.30 -6.28
N LEU A 26 10.20 -15.19 -5.88
CA LEU A 26 8.78 -15.14 -6.29
C LEU A 26 8.12 -13.82 -5.89
N SER A 27 8.37 -13.36 -4.66
CA SER A 27 7.80 -12.13 -4.12
C SER A 27 8.34 -10.89 -4.85
N ARG A 28 9.67 -10.80 -5.02
CA ARG A 28 10.29 -9.66 -5.71
C ARG A 28 10.00 -9.65 -7.21
N LEU A 29 9.77 -10.79 -7.84
CA LEU A 29 9.32 -10.88 -9.23
C LEU A 29 7.81 -10.60 -9.41
N GLY A 30 7.08 -10.39 -8.32
CA GLY A 30 5.66 -10.05 -8.35
C GLY A 30 4.76 -11.21 -8.77
N VAL A 31 5.19 -12.46 -8.55
CA VAL A 31 4.45 -13.67 -8.94
C VAL A 31 4.09 -14.59 -7.76
N SER A 32 4.43 -14.20 -6.53
CA SER A 32 4.12 -14.97 -5.30
C SER A 32 2.62 -15.22 -5.10
N TYR A 33 1.76 -14.33 -5.58
CA TYR A 33 0.30 -14.47 -5.48
C TYR A 33 -0.25 -15.73 -6.14
N HIS A 34 0.50 -16.35 -7.06
CA HIS A 34 0.13 -17.63 -7.69
C HIS A 34 0.28 -18.84 -6.76
N PHE A 35 1.06 -18.70 -5.69
CA PHE A 35 1.57 -19.81 -4.86
C PHE A 35 1.39 -19.53 -3.35
N GLN A 36 0.36 -18.77 -2.97
CA GLN A 36 0.19 -18.31 -1.58
C GLN A 36 0.10 -19.48 -0.58
N ALA A 37 -0.60 -20.56 -0.95
CA ALA A 37 -0.76 -21.72 -0.08
C ALA A 37 0.57 -22.47 0.11
N GLU A 38 1.32 -22.67 -0.97
CA GLU A 38 2.61 -23.35 -0.97
C GLU A 38 3.67 -22.54 -0.20
N ILE A 39 3.70 -21.21 -0.41
CA ILE A 39 4.58 -20.30 0.33
C ILE A 39 4.27 -20.36 1.83
N GLU A 40 2.99 -20.34 2.21
CA GLU A 40 2.58 -20.41 3.62
C GLU A 40 3.00 -21.74 4.28
N VAL A 41 2.94 -22.86 3.55
CA VAL A 41 3.44 -24.16 4.03
C VAL A 41 4.95 -24.12 4.26
N GLN A 42 5.72 -23.58 3.31
CA GLN A 42 7.17 -23.46 3.45
C GLN A 42 7.56 -22.53 4.59
N LEU A 43 6.91 -21.38 4.74
CA LEU A 43 7.21 -20.45 5.85
C LEU A 43 6.98 -21.11 7.21
N LYS A 44 5.92 -21.90 7.38
CA LYS A 44 5.69 -22.69 8.61
C LYS A 44 6.82 -23.69 8.85
N HIS A 45 7.31 -24.33 7.80
CA HIS A 45 8.45 -25.24 7.88
C HIS A 45 9.74 -24.51 8.30
N ILE A 46 10.06 -23.37 7.67
CA ILE A 46 11.20 -22.52 8.05
C ILE A 46 11.10 -22.11 9.52
N VAL A 47 9.94 -21.64 9.99
CA VAL A 47 9.78 -21.23 11.40
C VAL A 47 10.02 -22.40 12.36
N LYS A 48 9.47 -23.57 12.05
CA LYS A 48 9.66 -24.77 12.85
C LYS A 48 11.13 -25.20 12.90
N SER A 49 11.85 -25.15 11.78
CA SER A 49 13.27 -25.49 11.74
C SER A 49 14.12 -24.48 12.53
N GLN A 50 13.82 -23.18 12.45
CA GLN A 50 14.50 -22.15 13.25
C GLN A 50 14.30 -22.32 14.76
N CYS A 51 13.07 -22.65 15.20
CA CYS A 51 12.81 -22.94 16.62
C CYS A 51 13.64 -24.12 17.14
N ASN A 52 13.95 -25.10 16.28
CA ASN A 52 14.77 -26.25 16.62
C ASN A 52 16.28 -25.95 16.61
N LEU A 53 16.71 -24.87 15.95
CA LEU A 53 18.13 -24.50 15.76
C LEU A 53 18.66 -23.52 16.84
N GLY A 54 17.83 -23.14 17.81
CA GLY A 54 18.21 -22.43 19.04
C GLY A 54 19.40 -21.47 18.91
N GLY A 55 19.24 -20.29 18.32
CA GLY A 55 20.23 -19.19 18.35
C GLY A 55 21.61 -19.43 17.72
N ASP A 56 22.00 -20.67 17.45
CA ASP A 56 23.34 -21.12 17.07
C ASP A 56 23.39 -21.58 15.60
N ASN A 57 22.66 -20.87 14.73
CA ASN A 57 22.72 -21.12 13.30
C ASN A 57 23.94 -20.42 12.67
N HIS A 58 24.80 -21.19 12.00
CA HIS A 58 26.00 -20.68 11.30
C HIS A 58 25.69 -19.88 10.02
N TYR A 59 24.47 -19.37 9.86
CA TYR A 59 24.09 -18.56 8.70
C TYR A 59 24.92 -17.29 8.63
N ASP A 60 25.41 -17.00 7.43
CA ASP A 60 26.09 -15.75 7.12
C ASP A 60 25.12 -14.55 7.23
N LEU A 61 25.66 -13.35 7.03
CA LEU A 61 24.89 -12.13 7.16
C LEU A 61 23.78 -12.02 6.12
N TYR A 62 24.05 -12.45 4.88
CA TYR A 62 23.07 -12.39 3.80
C TYR A 62 21.85 -13.25 4.13
N THR A 63 22.09 -14.50 4.50
CA THR A 63 21.07 -15.52 4.80
C THR A 63 20.29 -15.15 6.06
N SER A 64 20.98 -14.71 7.12
CA SER A 64 20.31 -14.28 8.36
C SER A 64 19.40 -13.08 8.12
N SER A 65 19.85 -12.11 7.32
CA SER A 65 19.05 -10.92 6.96
C SER A 65 17.88 -11.27 6.05
N LEU A 66 18.08 -12.18 5.11
CA LEU A 66 17.04 -12.64 4.18
C LEU A 66 15.92 -13.38 4.92
N LEU A 67 16.28 -14.35 5.76
CA LEU A 67 15.35 -15.08 6.64
C LEU A 67 14.54 -14.12 7.51
N PHE A 68 15.23 -13.20 8.18
CA PHE A 68 14.60 -12.19 9.02
C PHE A 68 13.59 -11.35 8.26
N ARG A 69 13.99 -10.82 7.10
CA ARG A 69 13.13 -9.97 6.27
C ARG A 69 11.91 -10.74 5.77
N VAL A 70 12.10 -11.89 5.15
CA VAL A 70 10.99 -12.66 4.55
C VAL A 70 10.01 -13.12 5.63
N LEU A 71 10.50 -13.68 6.74
CA LEU A 71 9.61 -14.12 7.83
C LEU A 71 8.77 -12.96 8.38
N ARG A 72 9.39 -11.81 8.66
CA ARG A 72 8.65 -10.63 9.14
C ARG A 72 7.70 -10.05 8.11
N GLN A 73 8.07 -10.04 6.82
CA GLN A 73 7.18 -9.61 5.73
C GLN A 73 5.90 -10.44 5.68
N HIS A 74 5.98 -11.72 6.04
CA HIS A 74 4.84 -12.64 6.09
C HIS A 74 4.19 -12.74 7.50
N GLY A 75 4.52 -11.83 8.42
CA GLY A 75 3.87 -11.75 9.74
C GLY A 75 4.44 -12.71 10.80
N TYR A 76 5.51 -13.46 10.49
CA TYR A 76 6.18 -14.31 11.47
C TYR A 76 7.15 -13.49 12.33
N LYS A 77 7.00 -13.61 13.65
CA LYS A 77 7.90 -12.94 14.60
C LYS A 77 9.26 -13.63 14.60
N MET A 78 10.29 -12.92 14.14
CA MET A 78 11.69 -13.32 14.28
C MET A 78 12.45 -12.34 15.16
N SER A 79 13.22 -12.84 16.12
CA SER A 79 14.00 -12.00 17.04
C SER A 79 15.14 -11.28 16.33
N CYS A 80 15.30 -9.98 16.61
CA CYS A 80 16.44 -9.19 16.13
C CYS A 80 17.74 -9.54 16.87
N SER A 81 17.67 -10.23 18.02
CA SER A 81 18.84 -10.69 18.78
C SER A 81 19.77 -11.60 17.96
N ASN A 82 19.26 -12.24 16.91
CA ASN A 82 20.04 -13.07 16.00
C ASN A 82 21.15 -12.28 15.29
N PHE A 83 21.05 -10.94 15.23
CA PHE A 83 22.10 -10.10 14.67
C PHE A 83 23.26 -9.83 15.64
N ASN A 84 23.14 -10.20 16.93
CA ASN A 84 24.24 -10.02 17.91
C ASN A 84 25.50 -10.82 17.53
N LYS A 85 25.35 -11.96 16.84
CA LYS A 85 26.48 -12.77 16.36
C LYS A 85 27.37 -12.04 15.34
N PHE A 86 26.87 -10.95 14.75
CA PHE A 86 27.61 -10.11 13.81
C PHE A 86 28.29 -8.92 14.51
N LYS A 87 28.21 -8.84 15.83
CA LYS A 87 28.89 -7.81 16.62
C LYS A 87 30.25 -8.29 17.11
N ASP A 88 31.16 -7.34 17.27
CA ASP A 88 32.48 -7.55 17.86
C ASP A 88 32.40 -7.55 19.41
N SER A 89 33.54 -7.72 20.08
CA SER A 89 33.62 -7.71 21.54
C SER A 89 33.26 -6.35 22.16
N ASN A 90 33.23 -5.26 21.37
CA ASN A 90 32.81 -3.94 21.83
C ASN A 90 31.29 -3.74 21.67
N GLY A 91 30.57 -4.75 21.18
CA GLY A 91 29.13 -4.70 20.96
C GLY A 91 28.72 -3.91 19.71
N LYS A 92 29.65 -3.64 18.79
CA LYS A 92 29.40 -2.95 17.52
C LYS A 92 29.40 -3.94 16.36
N PHE A 93 28.67 -3.66 15.29
CA PHE A 93 28.76 -4.48 14.06
C PHE A 93 30.21 -4.57 13.55
N ASN A 94 30.64 -5.79 13.25
CA ASN A 94 32.02 -6.08 12.90
C ASN A 94 32.36 -5.53 11.50
N GLU A 95 33.43 -4.73 11.41
CA GLU A 95 33.93 -4.13 10.16
C GLU A 95 34.32 -5.16 9.09
N ILE A 96 34.63 -6.41 9.46
CA ILE A 96 34.91 -7.49 8.49
C ILE A 96 33.72 -7.74 7.56
N LEU A 97 32.48 -7.48 8.03
CA LEU A 97 31.25 -7.69 7.27
C LEU A 97 31.14 -6.76 6.06
N THR A 98 31.86 -5.64 6.06
CA THR A 98 31.78 -4.60 5.03
C THR A 98 32.28 -5.06 3.67
N SER A 99 33.12 -6.11 3.65
CA SER A 99 33.55 -6.79 2.43
C SER A 99 32.41 -7.55 1.71
N ASN A 100 31.37 -7.96 2.44
CA ASN A 100 30.20 -8.63 1.87
C ASN A 100 29.09 -7.62 1.53
N VAL A 101 29.26 -6.93 0.40
CA VAL A 101 28.32 -5.88 -0.06
C VAL A 101 26.90 -6.42 -0.28
N LYS A 102 26.75 -7.66 -0.78
CA LYS A 102 25.43 -8.32 -0.95
C LYS A 102 24.77 -8.57 0.41
N GLY A 103 25.54 -9.01 1.41
CA GLY A 103 25.11 -9.14 2.80
C GLY A 103 24.70 -7.80 3.43
N MET A 104 25.47 -6.74 3.20
CA MET A 104 25.13 -5.37 3.64
C MET A 104 23.80 -4.89 3.06
N LEU A 105 23.57 -5.11 1.77
CA LEU A 105 22.32 -4.74 1.12
C LEU A 105 21.13 -5.51 1.72
N SER A 106 21.29 -6.82 1.95
CA SER A 106 20.27 -7.65 2.59
C SER A 106 19.95 -7.19 4.02
N LEU A 107 20.99 -6.84 4.81
CA LEU A 107 20.85 -6.29 6.16
C LEU A 107 20.11 -4.95 6.14
N TYR A 108 20.51 -4.04 5.26
CA TYR A 108 19.85 -2.74 5.09
C TYR A 108 18.35 -2.91 4.82
N GLU A 109 17.98 -3.77 3.87
CA GLU A 109 16.56 -4.04 3.57
C GLU A 109 15.81 -4.65 4.74
N ALA A 110 16.45 -5.56 5.49
CA ALA A 110 15.88 -6.17 6.69
C ALA A 110 15.60 -5.15 7.80
N THR A 111 16.44 -4.12 7.95
CA THR A 111 16.27 -3.09 9.00
C THR A 111 15.03 -2.21 8.81
N HIS A 112 14.42 -2.19 7.63
CA HIS A 112 13.15 -1.48 7.41
C HIS A 112 11.94 -2.22 8.00
N LEU A 113 12.11 -3.45 8.51
CA LEU A 113 11.09 -4.21 9.25
C LEU A 113 11.29 -4.18 10.78
N ARG A 114 12.09 -3.23 11.28
CA ARG A 114 12.30 -3.04 12.71
C ARG A 114 11.03 -2.54 13.41
N LEU A 115 10.93 -2.88 14.69
CA LEU A 115 9.88 -2.43 15.59
C LEU A 115 10.45 -1.44 16.63
N HIS A 116 9.57 -0.73 17.31
CA HIS A 116 9.96 0.17 18.40
C HIS A 116 10.70 -0.61 19.51
N GLY A 117 11.84 -0.07 19.96
CA GLY A 117 12.70 -0.68 20.97
C GLY A 117 13.70 -1.71 20.44
N GLU A 118 13.82 -1.90 19.12
CA GLU A 118 14.82 -2.78 18.51
C GLU A 118 16.11 -2.02 18.15
N ASP A 119 16.82 -1.52 19.16
CA ASP A 119 18.01 -0.66 19.01
C ASP A 119 19.10 -1.29 18.12
N ILE A 120 19.24 -2.62 18.15
CA ILE A 120 20.17 -3.35 17.29
C ILE A 120 19.90 -3.12 15.80
N LEU A 121 18.63 -2.96 15.40
CA LEU A 121 18.26 -2.72 14.01
C LEU A 121 18.43 -1.25 13.62
N GLU A 122 18.33 -0.31 14.55
CA GLU A 122 18.68 1.10 14.32
C GLU A 122 20.19 1.26 14.10
N GLU A 123 21.00 0.56 14.90
CA GLU A 123 22.44 0.49 14.71
C GLU A 123 22.77 -0.18 13.37
N ALA A 124 22.13 -1.31 13.05
CA ALA A 124 22.33 -2.03 11.80
C ALA A 124 21.93 -1.19 10.58
N LEU A 125 20.86 -0.39 10.66
CA LEU A 125 20.44 0.52 9.60
C LEU A 125 21.54 1.56 9.35
N THR A 126 22.06 2.17 10.41
CA THR A 126 23.10 3.19 10.34
C THR A 126 24.39 2.61 9.75
N PHE A 127 24.83 1.46 10.27
CA PHE A 127 26.01 0.74 9.81
C PHE A 127 25.89 0.35 8.34
N SER A 128 24.86 -0.42 7.98
CA SER A 128 24.67 -0.90 6.61
C SER A 128 24.55 0.24 5.60
N LYS A 129 23.79 1.31 5.92
CA LYS A 129 23.65 2.48 5.04
C LYS A 129 25.00 3.16 4.79
N ALA A 130 25.81 3.39 5.81
CA ALA A 130 27.11 4.05 5.67
C ALA A 130 28.06 3.24 4.75
N HIS A 131 28.13 1.92 4.96
CA HIS A 131 29.00 1.06 4.16
C HIS A 131 28.48 0.84 2.73
N LEU A 132 27.17 0.82 2.51
CA LEU A 132 26.59 0.80 1.18
C LEU A 132 26.95 2.07 0.39
N ILE A 133 26.84 3.25 0.99
CA ILE A 133 27.26 4.52 0.37
C ILE A 133 28.75 4.50 0.05
N LYS A 134 29.59 4.02 0.98
CA LYS A 134 31.03 3.87 0.77
C LYS A 134 31.33 2.93 -0.41
N SER A 135 30.66 1.78 -0.48
CA SER A 135 30.88 0.78 -1.54
C SER A 135 30.57 1.30 -2.95
N LEU A 136 29.69 2.29 -3.08
CA LEU A 136 29.41 2.96 -4.36
C LEU A 136 30.62 3.76 -4.87
N THR A 137 31.49 4.22 -3.98
CA THR A 137 32.70 4.98 -4.33
C THR A 137 33.92 4.10 -4.61
N GLU A 138 33.89 2.83 -4.19
CA GLU A 138 35.03 1.90 -4.20
C GLU A 138 34.96 0.87 -5.34
N ASN A 139 34.32 1.20 -6.47
CA ASN A 139 34.17 0.35 -7.67
C ASN A 139 33.35 -0.94 -7.46
N SER A 140 32.17 -0.85 -6.84
CA SER A 140 31.17 -1.92 -6.93
C SER A 140 30.84 -2.27 -8.39
N SER A 141 30.48 -3.53 -8.67
CA SER A 141 30.01 -3.91 -10.02
C SER A 141 28.84 -3.00 -10.44
N PRO A 142 28.74 -2.57 -11.72
CA PRO A 142 27.70 -1.64 -12.14
C PRO A 142 26.28 -2.12 -11.81
N HIS A 143 26.09 -3.44 -11.90
CA HIS A 143 24.86 -4.11 -11.54
C HIS A 143 24.51 -3.95 -10.05
N LEU A 144 25.46 -4.29 -9.16
CA LEU A 144 25.26 -4.19 -7.72
C LEU A 144 25.12 -2.73 -7.28
N ALA A 145 25.90 -1.81 -7.85
CA ALA A 145 25.78 -0.39 -7.60
C ALA A 145 24.36 0.13 -7.88
N LYS A 146 23.74 -0.30 -8.99
CA LYS A 146 22.36 0.05 -9.33
C LYS A 146 21.34 -0.51 -8.32
N GLN A 147 21.54 -1.74 -7.83
CA GLN A 147 20.69 -2.29 -6.76
C GLN A 147 20.81 -1.48 -5.46
N ILE A 148 22.03 -1.09 -5.08
CA ILE A 148 22.28 -0.29 -3.89
C ILE A 148 21.62 1.09 -4.00
N ILE A 149 21.79 1.78 -5.12
CA ILE A 149 21.17 3.09 -5.36
C ILE A 149 19.64 2.98 -5.24
N ASN A 150 19.03 1.97 -5.88
CA ASN A 150 17.60 1.76 -5.82
C ASN A 150 17.10 1.53 -4.37
N ALA A 151 17.80 0.71 -3.58
CA ALA A 151 17.43 0.44 -2.19
C ALA A 151 17.61 1.68 -1.28
N LEU A 152 18.66 2.47 -1.51
CA LEU A 152 18.91 3.71 -0.77
C LEU A 152 17.90 4.80 -1.09
N GLU A 153 17.38 4.84 -2.33
CA GLU A 153 16.30 5.75 -2.75
C GLU A 153 14.95 5.34 -2.14
N LEU A 154 14.54 4.08 -2.33
CA LEU A 154 13.31 3.54 -1.78
C LEU A 154 13.50 2.07 -1.38
N PRO A 155 13.54 1.77 -0.07
CA PRO A 155 13.68 0.40 0.41
C PRO A 155 12.57 -0.52 -0.07
N LEU A 156 12.87 -1.81 -0.21
CA LEU A 156 11.94 -2.84 -0.64
C LEU A 156 10.63 -2.83 0.16
N HIS A 157 10.72 -2.77 1.49
CA HIS A 157 9.54 -2.78 2.36
C HIS A 157 8.63 -1.55 2.19
N LYS A 158 9.15 -0.45 1.62
CA LYS A 158 8.43 0.80 1.38
C LYS A 158 8.04 0.97 -0.10
N SER A 159 8.39 0.00 -0.94
CA SER A 159 8.15 0.04 -2.38
C SER A 159 6.80 -0.57 -2.76
N MET A 160 6.21 -0.08 -3.84
CA MET A 160 5.01 -0.69 -4.41
C MET A 160 5.36 -2.01 -5.10
N PRO A 161 4.64 -3.13 -4.84
CA PRO A 161 5.02 -4.45 -5.36
C PRO A 161 5.22 -4.49 -6.87
N ARG A 162 4.38 -3.81 -7.65
CA ARG A 162 4.50 -3.78 -9.13
C ARG A 162 5.68 -2.99 -9.64
N LEU A 163 5.99 -1.85 -9.02
CA LEU A 163 7.17 -1.06 -9.40
C LEU A 163 8.45 -1.79 -9.02
N GLU A 164 8.45 -2.46 -7.87
CA GLU A 164 9.57 -3.32 -7.48
C GLU A 164 9.72 -4.50 -8.43
N ALA A 165 8.64 -5.19 -8.80
CA ALA A 165 8.69 -6.29 -9.76
C ALA A 165 9.27 -5.85 -11.11
N LEU A 166 8.87 -4.68 -11.61
CA LEU A 166 9.41 -4.11 -12.84
C LEU A 166 10.94 -3.92 -12.74
N LYS A 167 11.42 -3.30 -11.66
CA LYS A 167 12.86 -3.09 -11.42
C LYS A 167 13.60 -4.41 -11.23
N PHE A 168 13.03 -5.33 -10.45
CA PHE A 168 13.67 -6.57 -10.06
C PHE A 168 13.73 -7.58 -11.21
N ILE A 169 12.78 -7.62 -12.13
CA ILE A 169 12.89 -8.43 -13.35
C ILE A 169 14.18 -8.08 -14.12
N SER A 170 14.49 -6.79 -14.28
CA SER A 170 15.73 -6.35 -14.93
C SER A 170 16.98 -6.73 -14.14
N PHE A 171 16.89 -6.76 -12.81
CA PHE A 171 18.01 -7.18 -11.97
C PHE A 171 18.22 -8.69 -12.04
N TYR A 172 17.15 -9.46 -11.92
CA TYR A 172 17.17 -10.92 -11.95
C TYR A 172 17.63 -11.44 -13.32
N GLU A 173 17.34 -10.75 -14.41
CA GLU A 173 17.84 -11.09 -15.75
C GLU A 173 19.37 -11.01 -15.88
N GLN A 174 20.02 -10.13 -15.11
CA GLN A 174 21.47 -9.97 -15.11
C GLN A 174 22.18 -10.85 -14.08
N ASP A 175 21.42 -11.51 -13.18
CA ASP A 175 21.99 -12.42 -12.19
C ASP A 175 22.48 -13.70 -12.89
N GLU A 176 23.71 -14.12 -12.58
CA GLU A 176 24.32 -15.35 -13.12
C GLU A 176 23.64 -16.61 -12.57
N SER A 177 23.07 -16.53 -11.37
CA SER A 177 22.37 -17.63 -10.69
C SER A 177 20.88 -17.73 -11.02
N ARG A 178 20.38 -16.91 -11.95
CA ARG A 178 18.96 -16.83 -12.25
C ARG A 178 18.40 -18.16 -12.78
N ASN A 179 17.17 -18.44 -12.39
CA ASN A 179 16.37 -19.49 -13.00
C ASN A 179 15.60 -18.95 -14.23
N GLU A 180 15.94 -19.46 -15.42
CA GLU A 180 15.35 -19.02 -16.69
C GLU A 180 13.84 -19.27 -16.79
N THR A 181 13.35 -20.38 -16.19
CA THR A 181 11.91 -20.66 -16.18
C THR A 181 11.17 -19.64 -15.32
N LEU A 182 11.74 -19.26 -14.17
CA LEU A 182 11.16 -18.26 -13.29
C LEU A 182 11.20 -16.86 -13.91
N LEU A 183 12.29 -16.48 -14.57
CA LEU A 183 12.41 -15.20 -15.29
C LEU A 183 11.35 -15.09 -16.40
N LEU A 184 11.22 -16.13 -17.23
CA LEU A 184 10.23 -16.15 -18.31
C LEU A 184 8.80 -16.08 -17.75
N PHE A 185 8.51 -16.82 -16.68
CA PHE A 185 7.22 -16.78 -16.01
C PHE A 185 6.89 -15.37 -15.50
N ALA A 186 7.85 -14.71 -14.83
CA ALA A 186 7.68 -13.35 -14.33
C ALA A 186 7.41 -12.32 -15.43
N LYS A 187 8.14 -12.39 -16.55
CA LYS A 187 7.94 -11.48 -17.70
C LYS A 187 6.55 -11.66 -18.32
N LEU A 188 6.14 -12.90 -18.55
CA LEU A 188 4.84 -13.21 -19.15
C LEU A 188 3.69 -12.81 -18.21
N ASP A 189 3.81 -13.11 -16.92
CA ASP A 189 2.83 -12.70 -15.92
C ASP A 189 2.74 -11.18 -15.83
N PHE A 190 3.88 -10.49 -15.74
CA PHE A 190 3.93 -9.03 -15.67
C PHE A 190 3.17 -8.39 -16.83
N ASN A 191 3.43 -8.82 -18.06
CA ASN A 191 2.78 -8.29 -19.26
C ASN A 191 1.29 -8.62 -19.32
N ARG A 192 0.90 -9.85 -18.93
CA ARG A 192 -0.51 -10.26 -18.87
C ARG A 192 -1.30 -9.40 -17.87
N VAL A 193 -0.75 -9.19 -16.68
CA VAL A 193 -1.39 -8.35 -15.66
C VAL A 193 -1.43 -6.89 -16.09
N GLN A 194 -0.38 -6.39 -16.74
CA GLN A 194 -0.37 -5.03 -17.30
C GLN A 194 -1.43 -4.82 -18.39
N LEU A 195 -1.66 -5.83 -19.24
CA LEU A 195 -2.73 -5.77 -20.25
C LEU A 195 -4.12 -5.67 -19.60
N LEU A 196 -4.37 -6.46 -18.54
CA LEU A 196 -5.59 -6.34 -17.74
C LEU A 196 -5.73 -4.93 -17.18
N HIS A 197 -4.65 -4.38 -16.61
CA HIS A 197 -4.68 -3.02 -16.05
C HIS A 197 -4.97 -1.95 -17.10
N GLN A 198 -4.49 -2.10 -18.34
CA GLN A 198 -4.80 -1.19 -19.44
C GLN A 198 -6.27 -1.28 -19.86
N GLN A 199 -6.85 -2.49 -19.85
CA GLN A 199 -8.27 -2.68 -20.13
C GLN A 199 -9.15 -2.04 -19.07
N GLU A 200 -8.81 -2.23 -17.79
CA GLU A 200 -9.47 -1.60 -16.65
C GLU A 200 -9.42 -0.07 -16.76
N LEU A 201 -8.24 0.50 -17.05
CA LEU A 201 -8.06 1.93 -17.23
C LEU A 201 -8.84 2.48 -18.43
N SER A 202 -8.91 1.75 -19.54
CA SER A 202 -9.74 2.13 -20.69
C SER A 202 -11.22 2.19 -20.31
N HIS A 203 -11.72 1.21 -19.56
CA HIS A 203 -13.10 1.19 -19.09
C HIS A 203 -13.40 2.36 -18.16
N LEU A 204 -12.50 2.65 -17.21
CA LEU A 204 -12.63 3.79 -16.30
C LEU A 204 -12.58 5.14 -17.02
N SER A 205 -11.73 5.25 -18.05
CA SER A 205 -11.63 6.47 -18.85
C SER A 205 -12.92 6.73 -19.64
N SER A 206 -13.52 5.68 -20.21
CA SER A 206 -14.84 5.76 -20.84
C SER A 206 -15.93 6.14 -19.83
N TRP A 207 -15.99 5.46 -18.69
CA TRP A 207 -16.93 5.76 -17.61
C TRP A 207 -16.85 7.23 -17.16
N TRP A 208 -15.64 7.73 -16.91
CA TRP A 208 -15.44 9.12 -16.48
C TRP A 208 -15.86 10.12 -17.56
N LYS A 209 -15.59 9.82 -18.83
CA LYS A 209 -16.01 10.62 -19.96
C LYS A 209 -17.53 10.65 -20.13
N ASP A 210 -18.20 9.51 -19.96
CA ASP A 210 -19.65 9.39 -20.12
C ASP A 210 -20.44 10.16 -19.05
N LEU A 211 -19.87 10.30 -17.85
CA LEU A 211 -20.43 11.15 -16.79
C LEU A 211 -20.41 12.65 -17.17
N ASP A 212 -19.42 13.05 -17.98
CA ASP A 212 -19.22 14.43 -18.45
C ASP A 212 -19.28 15.45 -17.28
N LEU A 213 -18.70 15.10 -16.14
CA LEU A 213 -18.61 15.99 -14.97
C LEU A 213 -17.68 17.18 -15.22
N PRO A 214 -16.51 17.03 -15.88
CA PRO A 214 -15.62 18.17 -16.11
C PRO A 214 -16.25 19.32 -16.92
N SER A 215 -17.19 19.03 -17.82
CA SER A 215 -17.92 20.08 -18.56
C SER A 215 -18.93 20.82 -17.67
N LYS A 216 -19.55 20.10 -16.73
CA LYS A 216 -20.60 20.59 -15.82
C LYS A 216 -20.02 21.29 -14.59
N LEU A 217 -18.82 20.88 -14.16
CA LEU A 217 -18.15 21.31 -12.94
C LEU A 217 -16.70 21.68 -13.29
N PRO A 218 -16.44 22.86 -13.89
CA PRO A 218 -15.13 23.20 -14.45
C PRO A 218 -14.02 23.36 -13.39
N TYR A 219 -14.35 23.35 -12.10
CA TYR A 219 -13.40 23.45 -10.99
C TYR A 219 -12.83 22.10 -10.55
N ILE A 220 -13.41 20.97 -10.97
CA ILE A 220 -12.96 19.64 -10.52
C ILE A 220 -11.68 19.22 -11.26
N ARG A 221 -10.79 18.55 -10.54
CA ARG A 221 -9.58 17.96 -11.11
C ARG A 221 -9.93 16.65 -11.83
N ASP A 222 -9.38 16.47 -13.03
CA ASP A 222 -9.39 15.18 -13.71
C ASP A 222 -8.17 14.35 -13.26
N ARG A 223 -8.42 13.25 -12.54
CA ARG A 223 -7.41 12.42 -11.89
C ARG A 223 -7.65 10.92 -12.10
N VAL A 224 -8.39 10.52 -13.14
CA VAL A 224 -8.78 9.11 -13.33
C VAL A 224 -7.56 8.19 -13.46
N ILE A 225 -6.48 8.67 -14.08
CA ILE A 225 -5.24 7.90 -14.25
C ILE A 225 -4.51 7.75 -12.91
N GLU A 226 -4.37 8.82 -12.15
CA GLU A 226 -3.73 8.83 -10.84
C GLU A 226 -4.50 8.01 -9.80
N ALA A 227 -5.83 8.13 -9.80
CA ALA A 227 -6.74 7.34 -8.97
C ALA A 227 -6.62 5.84 -9.27
N TYR A 228 -6.54 5.47 -10.54
CA TYR A 228 -6.34 4.08 -10.93
C TYR A 228 -4.93 3.56 -10.58
N PHE A 229 -3.90 4.40 -10.72
CA PHE A 229 -2.56 4.06 -10.26
C PHE A 229 -2.51 3.76 -8.76
N TRP A 230 -3.24 4.53 -7.95
CA TRP A 230 -3.42 4.22 -6.51
C TRP A 230 -4.10 2.87 -6.31
N ALA A 231 -5.15 2.56 -7.06
CA ALA A 231 -5.86 1.27 -6.98
C ALA A 231 -4.90 0.08 -7.22
N VAL A 232 -4.04 0.17 -8.24
CA VAL A 232 -3.03 -0.85 -8.55
C VAL A 232 -1.96 -0.95 -7.45
N ALA A 233 -1.65 0.16 -6.78
CA ALA A 233 -0.69 0.16 -5.67
C ALA A 233 -1.22 -0.58 -4.42
N VAL A 234 -2.54 -0.58 -4.19
CA VAL A 234 -3.16 -1.31 -3.06
C VAL A 234 -3.26 -2.82 -3.35
N TYR A 235 -3.76 -3.21 -4.53
CA TYR A 235 -3.85 -4.62 -4.93
C TYR A 235 -3.70 -4.77 -6.44
N PHE A 236 -2.57 -5.34 -6.86
CA PHE A 236 -2.23 -5.46 -8.28
C PHE A 236 -2.72 -6.77 -8.90
N GLU A 237 -3.07 -7.75 -8.06
CA GLU A 237 -3.32 -9.11 -8.47
C GLU A 237 -4.56 -9.19 -9.36
N PRO A 238 -4.57 -10.03 -10.42
CA PRO A 238 -5.64 -10.05 -11.41
C PRO A 238 -7.05 -10.26 -10.82
N TYR A 239 -7.17 -11.07 -9.77
CA TYR A 239 -8.45 -11.38 -9.13
C TYR A 239 -9.07 -10.22 -8.35
N TYR A 240 -8.34 -9.12 -8.13
CA TYR A 240 -8.85 -7.89 -7.51
C TYR A 240 -9.33 -6.83 -8.53
N SER A 241 -9.66 -7.24 -9.75
CA SER A 241 -10.13 -6.33 -10.83
C SER A 241 -11.30 -5.46 -10.39
N ARG A 242 -12.38 -6.07 -9.86
CA ARG A 242 -13.55 -5.34 -9.36
C ARG A 242 -13.18 -4.36 -8.25
N ALA A 243 -12.32 -4.77 -7.31
CA ALA A 243 -11.84 -3.90 -6.24
C ALA A 243 -11.07 -2.69 -6.76
N ARG A 244 -10.29 -2.84 -7.85
CA ARG A 244 -9.57 -1.70 -8.44
C ARG A 244 -10.49 -0.73 -9.14
N LEU A 245 -11.44 -1.24 -9.93
CA LEU A 245 -12.45 -0.42 -10.59
C LEU A 245 -13.26 0.36 -9.57
N MET A 246 -13.76 -0.32 -8.53
CA MET A 246 -14.53 0.28 -7.44
C MET A 246 -13.73 1.37 -6.71
N PHE A 247 -12.49 1.05 -6.32
CA PHE A 247 -11.61 1.99 -5.65
C PHE A 247 -11.37 3.23 -6.49
N CYS A 248 -11.04 3.07 -7.78
CA CYS A 248 -10.81 4.21 -8.67
C CYS A 248 -12.05 5.09 -8.80
N LYS A 249 -13.25 4.50 -9.02
CA LYS A 249 -14.48 5.27 -9.14
C LYS A 249 -14.77 6.05 -7.84
N ILE A 250 -14.56 5.42 -6.68
CA ILE A 250 -14.69 6.09 -5.37
C ILE A 250 -13.68 7.22 -5.22
N THR A 251 -12.40 7.01 -5.53
CA THR A 251 -11.38 8.06 -5.48
C THR A 251 -11.77 9.27 -6.33
N MET A 252 -12.36 9.04 -7.51
CA MET A 252 -12.87 10.12 -8.36
C MET A 252 -14.07 10.85 -7.72
N LEU A 253 -15.03 10.12 -7.13
CA LEU A 253 -16.12 10.72 -6.35
C LEU A 253 -15.58 11.57 -5.20
N LEU A 254 -14.61 11.05 -4.45
CA LEU A 254 -13.98 11.78 -3.34
C LEU A 254 -13.25 13.02 -3.83
N THR A 255 -12.56 12.95 -4.97
CA THR A 255 -11.89 14.12 -5.58
C THR A 255 -12.88 15.22 -5.93
N VAL A 256 -14.04 14.89 -6.51
CA VAL A 256 -15.09 15.88 -6.83
C VAL A 256 -15.65 16.54 -5.57
N VAL A 257 -15.90 15.74 -4.53
CA VAL A 257 -16.41 16.26 -3.26
C VAL A 257 -15.36 17.13 -2.57
N ASP A 258 -14.11 16.67 -2.48
CA ASP A 258 -12.95 17.41 -1.95
C ASP A 258 -12.79 18.76 -2.65
N ASP A 259 -12.80 18.81 -3.99
CA ASP A 259 -12.73 20.06 -4.76
C ASP A 259 -13.89 21.01 -4.46
N THR A 260 -15.07 20.46 -4.16
CA THR A 260 -16.25 21.24 -3.77
C THR A 260 -16.03 21.91 -2.41
N TYR A 261 -15.49 21.20 -1.41
CA TYR A 261 -15.23 21.74 -0.08
C TYR A 261 -14.04 22.70 -0.04
N ASP A 262 -12.94 22.36 -0.71
CA ASP A 262 -11.67 23.07 -0.56
C ASP A 262 -11.55 24.29 -1.47
N SER A 263 -12.14 24.24 -2.67
CA SER A 263 -11.81 25.19 -3.75
C SER A 263 -12.98 26.00 -4.28
N TYR A 264 -14.24 25.61 -4.01
CA TYR A 264 -15.38 26.20 -4.71
C TYR A 264 -16.54 26.63 -3.81
N GLY A 265 -17.00 25.79 -2.89
CA GLY A 265 -18.19 26.05 -2.09
C GLY A 265 -18.00 27.17 -1.07
N THR A 266 -19.02 28.01 -0.91
CA THR A 266 -19.08 28.96 0.20
C THR A 266 -19.48 28.25 1.50
N LEU A 267 -19.14 28.82 2.66
CA LEU A 267 -19.43 28.17 3.95
C LEU A 267 -20.93 27.87 4.15
N GLU A 268 -21.81 28.77 3.73
CA GLU A 268 -23.25 28.61 3.77
C GLU A 268 -23.72 27.45 2.88
N GLU A 269 -23.21 27.36 1.65
CA GLU A 269 -23.51 26.27 0.73
C GLU A 269 -22.97 24.93 1.23
N LEU A 270 -21.73 24.90 1.76
CA LEU A 270 -21.12 23.68 2.29
C LEU A 270 -21.86 23.14 3.51
N ARG A 271 -22.46 24.00 4.34
CA ARG A 271 -23.36 23.57 5.43
C ARG A 271 -24.60 22.87 4.89
N LEU A 272 -25.24 23.41 3.85
CA LEU A 272 -26.40 22.78 3.20
C LEU A 272 -26.01 21.45 2.56
N PHE A 273 -24.87 21.42 1.88
CA PHE A 273 -24.34 20.20 1.26
C PHE A 273 -24.02 19.12 2.30
N THR A 274 -23.41 19.50 3.43
CA THR A 274 -23.13 18.58 4.53
C THR A 274 -24.44 18.03 5.13
N ASP A 275 -25.47 18.86 5.34
CA ASP A 275 -26.78 18.39 5.82
C ASP A 275 -27.42 17.40 4.84
N ALA A 276 -27.35 17.68 3.53
CA ALA A 276 -27.83 16.78 2.49
C ALA A 276 -27.08 15.43 2.52
N ILE A 277 -25.75 15.44 2.66
CA ILE A 277 -24.95 14.23 2.85
C ILE A 277 -25.39 13.46 4.10
N GLN A 278 -25.62 14.14 5.23
CA GLN A 278 -26.04 13.47 6.46
C GLN A 278 -27.40 12.77 6.30
N ARG A 279 -28.33 13.39 5.57
CA ARG A 279 -29.63 12.79 5.25
C ARG A 279 -29.52 11.64 4.25
N TRP A 280 -28.64 11.78 3.25
CA TRP A 280 -28.45 10.81 2.16
C TRP A 280 -29.77 10.44 1.44
N ASP A 281 -30.58 11.46 1.14
CA ASP A 281 -31.91 11.32 0.56
C ASP A 281 -32.10 12.28 -0.61
N ILE A 282 -32.72 11.80 -1.69
CA ILE A 282 -32.90 12.57 -2.93
C ILE A 282 -33.70 13.87 -2.73
N SER A 283 -34.60 13.93 -1.73
CA SER A 283 -35.37 15.13 -1.40
C SER A 283 -34.51 16.30 -0.91
N ALA A 284 -33.27 16.03 -0.48
CA ALA A 284 -32.35 17.10 -0.08
C ALA A 284 -31.82 17.92 -1.26
N LEU A 285 -31.97 17.45 -2.51
CA LEU A 285 -31.52 18.15 -3.73
C LEU A 285 -32.13 19.55 -3.87
N ASP A 286 -33.40 19.71 -3.49
CA ASP A 286 -34.13 20.97 -3.72
C ASP A 286 -33.54 22.15 -2.94
N ASN A 287 -32.81 21.87 -1.87
CA ASN A 287 -32.19 22.88 -1.00
C ASN A 287 -30.75 23.24 -1.41
N LEU A 288 -30.19 22.59 -2.44
CA LEU A 288 -28.80 22.81 -2.86
C LEU A 288 -28.71 23.80 -4.03
N PRO A 289 -27.58 24.52 -4.19
CA PRO A 289 -27.25 25.21 -5.44
C PRO A 289 -27.15 24.24 -6.62
N ASP A 290 -27.39 24.73 -7.84
CA ASP A 290 -27.48 23.87 -9.03
C ASP A 290 -26.22 23.03 -9.29
N TYR A 291 -25.02 23.59 -9.07
CA TYR A 291 -23.77 22.82 -9.23
C TYR A 291 -23.64 21.72 -8.16
N MET A 292 -24.06 21.98 -6.92
CA MET A 292 -24.05 20.99 -5.83
C MET A 292 -25.11 19.91 -6.03
N LYS A 293 -26.22 20.21 -6.71
CA LYS A 293 -27.18 19.17 -7.12
C LYS A 293 -26.52 18.14 -8.04
N ILE A 294 -25.63 18.58 -8.95
CA ILE A 294 -24.89 17.69 -9.84
C ILE A 294 -23.95 16.79 -9.02
N VAL A 295 -23.19 17.37 -8.10
CA VAL A 295 -22.28 16.62 -7.20
C VAL A 295 -23.06 15.64 -6.33
N TYR A 296 -24.13 16.08 -5.68
CA TYR A 296 -24.94 15.24 -4.79
C TYR A 296 -25.65 14.12 -5.55
N SER A 297 -26.20 14.41 -6.74
CA SER A 297 -26.79 13.38 -7.60
C SER A 297 -25.75 12.35 -8.03
N PHE A 298 -24.51 12.78 -8.32
CA PHE A 298 -23.42 11.86 -8.61
C PHE A 298 -23.13 10.94 -7.41
N VAL A 299 -23.08 11.48 -6.19
CA VAL A 299 -22.91 10.68 -4.96
C VAL A 299 -24.04 9.66 -4.78
N LEU A 300 -25.30 10.08 -4.87
CA LEU A 300 -26.45 9.20 -4.69
C LEU A 300 -26.48 8.08 -5.74
N ASN A 301 -26.43 8.45 -7.02
CA ASN A 301 -26.50 7.50 -8.13
C ASN A 301 -25.37 6.47 -8.06
N PHE A 302 -24.16 6.91 -7.71
CA PHE A 302 -23.00 6.02 -7.59
C PHE A 302 -23.20 4.97 -6.49
N PHE A 303 -23.69 5.38 -5.31
CA PHE A 303 -23.93 4.44 -4.23
C PHE A 303 -25.14 3.52 -4.49
N ASP A 304 -26.12 3.97 -5.25
CA ASP A 304 -27.26 3.15 -5.67
C ASP A 304 -26.82 2.11 -6.72
N GLU A 305 -25.94 2.46 -7.68
CA GLU A 305 -25.29 1.52 -8.60
C GLU A 305 -24.58 0.41 -7.82
N ILE A 306 -23.73 0.78 -6.85
CA ILE A 306 -23.00 -0.19 -6.02
C ILE A 306 -23.95 -1.07 -5.21
N HIS A 307 -24.99 -0.49 -4.63
CA HIS A 307 -25.97 -1.24 -3.85
C HIS A 307 -26.64 -2.31 -4.70
N ASN A 308 -27.05 -1.97 -5.92
CA ASN A 308 -27.65 -2.91 -6.86
C ASN A 308 -26.65 -4.01 -7.24
N ASP A 309 -25.41 -3.65 -7.59
CA ASP A 309 -24.33 -4.58 -7.94
C ASP A 309 -23.97 -5.57 -6.82
N LEU A 310 -24.17 -5.19 -5.56
CA LEU A 310 -23.87 -6.04 -4.39
C LEU A 310 -25.09 -6.77 -3.84
N THR A 311 -26.29 -6.45 -4.30
CA THR A 311 -27.53 -7.08 -3.81
C THR A 311 -27.61 -8.54 -4.24
N GLU A 312 -27.24 -8.85 -5.48
CA GLU A 312 -27.24 -10.22 -5.99
C GLU A 312 -26.29 -11.16 -5.23
N GLU A 313 -25.28 -10.59 -4.55
CA GLU A 313 -24.27 -11.34 -3.78
C GLU A 313 -24.52 -11.32 -2.26
N GLU A 314 -25.68 -10.83 -1.80
CA GLU A 314 -26.01 -10.65 -0.38
C GLU A 314 -24.95 -9.79 0.38
N ARG A 315 -24.31 -8.85 -0.33
CA ARG A 315 -23.23 -7.98 0.18
C ARG A 315 -23.62 -6.51 0.29
N SER A 316 -24.90 -6.19 0.12
CA SER A 316 -25.41 -4.81 0.14
C SER A 316 -25.21 -4.10 1.49
N TYR A 317 -25.09 -4.84 2.60
CA TYR A 317 -24.78 -4.29 3.93
C TYR A 317 -23.47 -3.49 3.96
N ARG A 318 -22.50 -3.87 3.11
CA ARG A 318 -21.20 -3.18 3.00
C ARG A 318 -21.37 -1.70 2.60
N VAL A 319 -22.40 -1.41 1.81
CA VAL A 319 -22.72 -0.05 1.36
C VAL A 319 -23.10 0.85 2.53
N SER A 320 -23.87 0.34 3.50
CA SER A 320 -24.26 1.11 4.69
C SER A 320 -23.06 1.56 5.49
N TYR A 321 -22.14 0.63 5.78
CA TYR A 321 -20.91 0.95 6.50
C TYR A 321 -20.05 1.99 5.75
N THR A 322 -19.92 1.85 4.43
CA THR A 322 -19.16 2.82 3.63
C THR A 322 -19.84 4.20 3.62
N LYS A 323 -21.17 4.27 3.53
CA LYS A 323 -21.93 5.53 3.63
C LYS A 323 -21.65 6.24 4.95
N ASP A 324 -21.68 5.51 6.07
CA ASP A 324 -21.43 6.10 7.39
C ASP A 324 -20.00 6.65 7.52
N MET A 325 -19.00 5.94 7.02
CA MET A 325 -17.61 6.42 6.98
C MET A 325 -17.45 7.66 6.09
N MET A 326 -18.16 7.72 4.96
CA MET A 326 -18.14 8.91 4.09
C MET A 326 -18.85 10.10 4.71
N LYS A 327 -19.98 9.89 5.41
CA LYS A 327 -20.66 10.94 6.17
C LYS A 327 -19.76 11.57 7.22
N GLU A 328 -19.01 10.76 7.94
CA GLU A 328 -18.02 11.24 8.92
C GLU A 328 -16.95 12.09 8.23
N MET A 329 -16.38 11.57 7.13
CA MET A 329 -15.32 12.26 6.37
C MET A 329 -15.78 13.59 5.79
N PHE A 330 -16.95 13.65 5.15
CA PHE A 330 -17.47 14.89 4.57
C PHE A 330 -17.85 15.91 5.65
N THR A 331 -18.25 15.47 6.84
CA THR A 331 -18.42 16.38 7.99
C THR A 331 -17.09 16.97 8.42
N ALA A 332 -16.01 16.19 8.38
CA ALA A 332 -14.68 16.68 8.68
C ALA A 332 -14.14 17.64 7.59
N TYR A 333 -14.47 17.45 6.31
CA TYR A 333 -14.18 18.44 5.26
C TYR A 333 -14.85 19.79 5.53
N LEU A 334 -16.07 19.81 6.06
CA LEU A 334 -16.70 21.07 6.47
C LEU A 334 -15.89 21.80 7.57
N VAL A 335 -15.28 21.06 8.50
CA VAL A 335 -14.43 21.63 9.54
C VAL A 335 -13.15 22.23 8.95
N GLU A 336 -12.47 21.54 8.04
CA GLU A 336 -11.29 22.08 7.35
C GLU A 336 -11.62 23.30 6.50
N ALA A 337 -12.74 23.26 5.77
CA ALA A 337 -13.24 24.40 4.99
C ALA A 337 -13.56 25.61 5.90
N GLN A 338 -14.16 25.38 7.08
CA GLN A 338 -14.40 26.43 8.07
C GLN A 338 -13.09 27.07 8.54
N TRP A 339 -12.09 26.27 8.87
CA TRP A 339 -10.79 26.75 9.30
C TRP A 339 -10.13 27.60 8.21
N SER A 340 -10.13 27.10 6.97
CA SER A 340 -9.57 27.78 5.80
C SER A 340 -10.26 29.14 5.54
N ILE A 341 -11.59 29.15 5.43
CA ILE A 341 -12.38 30.37 5.14
C ILE A 341 -12.23 31.43 6.25
N GLN A 342 -12.12 30.99 7.52
CA GLN A 342 -11.98 31.88 8.66
C GLN A 342 -10.53 32.27 8.95
N ASN A 343 -9.55 31.77 8.17
CA ASN A 343 -8.12 31.90 8.44
C ASN A 343 -7.74 31.44 9.87
N TYR A 344 -8.42 30.43 10.38
CA TYR A 344 -8.10 29.83 11.66
C TYR A 344 -7.00 28.79 11.47
N VAL A 345 -5.91 28.93 12.22
CA VAL A 345 -4.82 27.96 12.27
C VAL A 345 -4.99 27.14 13.55
N PRO A 346 -5.52 25.91 13.47
CA PRO A 346 -5.69 25.06 14.64
C PRO A 346 -4.34 24.65 15.25
N PRO A 347 -4.25 24.46 16.57
CA PRO A 347 -3.16 23.74 17.20
C PRO A 347 -2.97 22.35 16.57
N LEU A 348 -1.75 21.83 16.56
CA LEU A 348 -1.41 20.58 15.87
C LEU A 348 -2.29 19.39 16.31
N ASP A 349 -2.58 19.27 17.60
CA ASP A 349 -3.42 18.20 18.15
C ASP A 349 -4.91 18.36 17.78
N GLU A 350 -5.38 19.59 17.59
CA GLU A 350 -6.70 19.88 17.04
C GLU A 350 -6.76 19.54 15.55
N TYR A 351 -5.77 20.01 14.78
CA TYR A 351 -5.62 19.70 13.36
C TYR A 351 -5.64 18.19 13.12
N PHE A 352 -4.78 17.43 13.80
CA PHE A 352 -4.63 15.99 13.57
C PHE A 352 -5.90 15.19 13.85
N ARG A 353 -6.75 15.63 14.80
CA ARG A 353 -8.03 14.97 15.07
C ARG A 353 -8.97 15.03 13.87
N THR A 354 -8.95 16.13 13.12
CA THR A 354 -9.73 16.31 11.88
C THR A 354 -8.98 15.73 10.68
N ALA A 355 -7.68 16.01 10.55
CA ALA A 355 -6.86 15.66 9.40
C ALA A 355 -6.76 14.13 9.16
N VAL A 356 -6.81 13.34 10.24
CA VAL A 356 -6.86 11.87 10.17
C VAL A 356 -8.17 11.37 9.55
N VAL A 357 -9.28 12.05 9.83
CA VAL A 357 -10.60 11.72 9.28
C VAL A 357 -10.67 12.15 7.80
N THR A 358 -10.23 13.37 7.47
CA THR A 358 -10.24 13.92 6.10
C THR A 358 -9.22 13.27 5.16
N ALA A 359 -8.14 12.67 5.70
CA ALA A 359 -7.25 11.81 4.92
C ALA A 359 -7.98 10.59 4.35
N GLY A 360 -9.13 10.24 4.93
CA GLY A 360 -10.12 9.40 4.32
C GLY A 360 -9.79 7.92 4.28
N MET A 361 -8.68 7.43 4.86
CA MET A 361 -8.35 6.01 4.67
C MET A 361 -9.35 5.03 5.32
N PHE A 362 -10.24 5.46 6.23
CA PHE A 362 -11.30 4.63 6.81
C PHE A 362 -12.41 4.48 5.77
N ALA A 363 -12.79 5.60 5.14
CA ALA A 363 -13.65 5.60 3.97
C ALA A 363 -13.03 4.82 2.81
N TYR A 364 -11.74 5.00 2.49
CA TYR A 364 -11.05 4.18 1.48
C TYR A 364 -11.00 2.71 1.86
N THR A 365 -10.74 2.34 3.12
CA THR A 365 -10.73 0.93 3.53
C THR A 365 -12.11 0.29 3.42
N ALA A 366 -13.17 0.99 3.84
CA ALA A 366 -14.55 0.55 3.61
C ALA A 366 -14.86 0.43 2.10
N SER A 367 -14.32 1.34 1.29
CA SER A 367 -14.47 1.34 -0.16
C SER A 367 -13.72 0.19 -0.84
N ILE A 368 -12.54 -0.16 -0.35
CA ILE A 368 -11.80 -1.36 -0.76
C ILE A 368 -12.66 -2.60 -0.50
N PHE A 369 -13.25 -2.69 0.69
CA PHE A 369 -14.11 -3.82 1.09
C PHE A 369 -15.35 -3.98 0.21
N LEU A 370 -15.86 -2.91 -0.42
CA LEU A 370 -16.98 -3.01 -1.36
C LEU A 370 -16.64 -3.90 -2.57
N GLY A 371 -15.43 -3.77 -3.11
CA GLY A 371 -15.06 -4.49 -4.34
C GLY A 371 -14.31 -5.80 -4.12
N MET A 372 -13.96 -6.15 -2.87
CA MET A 372 -13.34 -7.43 -2.52
C MET A 372 -14.35 -8.59 -2.49
N GLY A 373 -13.85 -9.82 -2.63
CA GLY A 373 -14.65 -11.03 -2.77
C GLY A 373 -15.11 -11.62 -1.43
N GLU A 374 -14.97 -12.94 -1.32
CA GLU A 374 -15.34 -13.72 -0.12
C GLU A 374 -14.35 -13.54 1.04
N GLU A 375 -13.23 -12.85 0.82
CA GLU A 375 -12.25 -12.56 1.87
C GLU A 375 -12.76 -11.50 2.85
N ILE A 376 -13.84 -10.80 2.50
CA ILE A 376 -14.53 -9.82 3.35
C ILE A 376 -15.93 -10.33 3.61
N THR A 377 -16.23 -10.75 4.84
CA THR A 377 -17.57 -11.26 5.18
C THR A 377 -17.99 -10.79 6.56
N GLU A 378 -19.28 -10.77 6.82
CA GLU A 378 -19.79 -10.53 8.17
C GLU A 378 -19.17 -11.54 9.18
N LYS A 379 -18.92 -12.78 8.74
CA LYS A 379 -18.32 -13.83 9.56
C LYS A 379 -16.88 -13.54 10.02
N ASN A 380 -16.12 -12.75 9.27
CA ASN A 380 -14.76 -12.38 9.66
C ASN A 380 -14.67 -11.01 10.34
N ASN A 381 -15.82 -10.40 10.64
CA ASN A 381 -15.95 -9.15 11.37
C ASN A 381 -15.10 -8.01 10.77
N ALA A 382 -14.93 -7.95 9.45
CA ALA A 382 -14.04 -6.98 8.81
C ALA A 382 -14.48 -5.52 9.03
N PHE A 383 -15.80 -5.26 9.01
CA PHE A 383 -16.33 -3.91 9.25
C PHE A 383 -16.30 -3.55 10.73
N GLU A 384 -16.51 -4.50 11.64
CA GLU A 384 -16.37 -4.32 13.08
C GLU A 384 -14.89 -4.05 13.45
N TRP A 385 -13.97 -4.76 12.80
CA TRP A 385 -12.54 -4.49 12.91
C TRP A 385 -12.22 -3.08 12.43
N LEU A 386 -12.77 -2.64 11.29
CA LEU A 386 -12.59 -1.27 10.78
C LEU A 386 -13.17 -0.23 11.75
N LEU A 387 -14.38 -0.46 12.26
CA LEU A 387 -15.06 0.40 13.23
C LEU A 387 -14.32 0.51 14.57
N SER A 388 -13.55 -0.52 14.94
CA SER A 388 -12.70 -0.49 16.14
C SER A 388 -11.52 0.49 16.03
N ARG A 389 -11.32 1.11 14.86
CA ARG A 389 -10.19 2.00 14.53
C ARG A 389 -8.85 1.36 14.90
N PRO A 390 -8.49 0.28 14.22
CA PRO A 390 -7.36 -0.55 14.60
C PRO A 390 -6.07 0.26 14.42
N ARG A 391 -5.14 0.12 15.39
CA ARG A 391 -3.91 0.92 15.44
C ARG A 391 -3.07 0.87 14.16
N ILE A 392 -3.11 -0.26 13.44
CA ILE A 392 -2.41 -0.41 12.16
C ILE A 392 -2.93 0.55 11.10
N LEU A 393 -4.26 0.70 11.01
CA LEU A 393 -4.84 1.69 10.14
C LEU A 393 -4.49 3.08 10.69
N SER A 394 -4.73 3.37 11.99
CA SER A 394 -4.36 4.65 12.66
C SER A 394 -2.96 5.15 12.25
N ALA A 395 -1.94 4.30 12.40
CA ALA A 395 -0.57 4.65 12.03
C ALA A 395 -0.36 4.83 10.52
N THR A 396 -1.08 4.07 9.69
CA THR A 396 -1.05 4.24 8.23
C THR A 396 -1.64 5.60 7.83
N TYR A 397 -2.69 6.08 8.51
CA TYR A 397 -3.24 7.42 8.27
C TYR A 397 -2.24 8.51 8.61
N ASP A 398 -1.59 8.43 9.77
CA ASP A 398 -0.64 9.45 10.19
C ASP A 398 0.46 9.60 9.14
N ILE A 399 0.97 8.48 8.62
CA ILE A 399 1.97 8.48 7.54
C ILE A 399 1.40 9.07 6.26
N ALA A 400 0.19 8.68 5.84
CA ALA A 400 -0.43 9.14 4.61
C ALA A 400 -0.70 10.65 4.65
N ARG A 401 -1.31 11.15 5.73
CA ARG A 401 -1.60 12.57 5.96
C ARG A 401 -0.32 13.39 6.00
N LEU A 402 0.65 13.00 6.85
CA LEU A 402 1.93 13.71 6.94
C LEU A 402 2.65 13.78 5.59
N LYS A 403 2.70 12.67 4.84
CA LYS A 403 3.31 12.67 3.52
C LYS A 403 2.57 13.58 2.55
N ASN A 404 1.24 13.54 2.54
CA ASN A 404 0.42 14.40 1.70
C ASN A 404 0.76 15.87 1.98
N ASP A 405 0.62 16.31 3.23
CA ASP A 405 0.82 17.70 3.64
C ASP A 405 2.26 18.17 3.37
N MET A 406 3.27 17.35 3.68
CA MET A 406 4.67 17.67 3.39
C MET A 406 4.92 17.88 1.89
N THR A 407 4.22 17.14 1.02
CA THR A 407 4.37 17.29 -0.43
C THR A 407 3.53 18.43 -1.02
N SER A 408 2.39 18.76 -0.41
CA SER A 408 1.43 19.75 -0.90
C SER A 408 1.55 21.13 -0.24
N HIS A 409 2.41 21.31 0.77
CA HIS A 409 2.55 22.56 1.56
C HIS A 409 2.73 23.85 0.75
N LYS A 410 3.20 23.78 -0.51
CA LYS A 410 3.36 24.96 -1.38
C LYS A 410 2.10 25.34 -2.16
N VAL A 411 1.12 24.45 -2.21
CA VAL A 411 -0.10 24.57 -3.03
C VAL A 411 -1.34 24.68 -2.13
N SER A 412 -1.32 24.09 -0.93
CA SER A 412 -2.41 24.18 0.04
C SER A 412 -2.36 25.51 0.81
N ALA A 413 -3.47 26.25 0.80
CA ALA A 413 -3.61 27.56 1.44
C ALA A 413 -3.65 27.52 2.98
N ILE A 414 -3.69 26.33 3.58
CA ILE A 414 -3.44 26.16 5.01
C ILE A 414 -1.92 26.11 5.18
N ALA A 415 -1.31 27.30 5.26
CA ALA A 415 0.06 27.44 5.70
C ALA A 415 0.19 26.84 7.10
N ILE A 416 0.96 25.74 7.21
CA ILE A 416 1.52 25.28 8.49
C ILE A 416 2.66 26.23 8.87
#